data_AF-A0A1G3X3C6-F1
#
_entry.id   AF-A0A1G3X3C6-F1
#
_cell.length_a   1.000
_cell.length_b   1.000
_cell.length_c   1.000
_cell.angle_alpha   90.00
_cell.angle_beta   90.00
_cell.angle_gamma   90.00
#
_symmetry.space_group_name_H-M   'P 1'
#
loop_
_entity.id
_entity.type
_entity.pdbx_description
1 polymer ?
#
loop_
_entity_poly.entity_id
_entity_poly.type
_entity_poly.pdbx_seq_one_letter_code
_entity_poly.pdbx_strand_id
1 'polypeptide(L)' 'MWEIIKYMFYCLSLFISVAFGNNPDGLTWVTGLIGFGTLVLIILLAALLFYCILLINYYFFTDRRKKRIIKE' A
#
# COMPACT_ATOMS: atom_id res chain seq x y z
N MET A 1 -9.50 13.65 -12.20
CA MET A 1 -9.05 12.83 -11.04
C MET A 1 -9.30 11.35 -11.26
N TRP A 2 -10.56 10.94 -11.50
CA TRP A 2 -10.91 9.52 -11.71
C TRP A 2 -10.23 8.85 -12.90
N GLU A 3 -10.03 9.57 -14.02
CA GLU A 3 -9.34 9.03 -15.19
C GLU A 3 -7.86 8.74 -14.96
N ILE A 4 -7.20 9.58 -14.16
CA ILE A 4 -5.80 9.37 -13.75
C ILE A 4 -5.68 8.09 -12.92
N ILE A 5 -6.62 7.87 -12.00
CA ILE A 5 -6.68 6.66 -11.19
C ILE A 5 -6.88 5.43 -12.07
N LYS A 6 -7.81 5.48 -13.04
CA LYS A 6 -8.00 4.39 -14.01
C LYS A 6 -6.72 4.11 -14.80
N TYR A 7 -6.02 5.15 -15.24
CA TYR A 7 -4.76 5.02 -15.96
C TYR A 7 -3.66 4.39 -15.10
N MET A 8 -3.56 4.76 -13.82
CA MET A 8 -2.64 4.16 -12.85
C MET A 8 -2.92 2.67 -12.65
N PHE A 9 -4.18 2.27 -12.50
CA PHE A 9 -4.56 0.86 -12.41
C PHE A 9 -4.31 0.08 -13.69
N TYR A 10 -4.53 0.70 -14.85
CA TYR A 10 -4.19 0.10 -16.14
C TYR A 10 -2.68 -0.16 -16.26
N CYS A 11 -1.83 0.83 -15.96
CA CYS A 11 -0.38 0.66 -15.95
C CYS A 11 0.07 -0.43 -14.96
N LEU A 12 -0.57 -0.50 -13.79
CA LEU A 12 -0.28 -1.51 -12.78
C LEU A 12 -0.67 -2.91 -13.27
N SER A 13 -1.81 -3.06 -13.96
CA SER A 13 -2.21 -4.34 -14.57
C SER A 13 -1.26 -4.80 -15.68
N LEU A 14 -0.78 -3.87 -16.53
CA LEU A 14 0.24 -4.16 -17.54
C LEU A 14 1.54 -4.60 -16.88
N PHE A 15 1.99 -3.89 -15.84
CA PHE A 15 3.20 -4.23 -15.10
C PHE A 15 3.12 -5.62 -14.45
N ILE A 16 1.98 -5.96 -13.86
CA ILE A 16 1.74 -7.30 -13.30
C ILE A 16 1.78 -8.36 -14.41
N SER A 17 1.13 -8.11 -15.55
CA SER A 17 1.12 -9.05 -16.69
C SER A 17 2.55 -9.35 -17.18
N VAL A 18 3.41 -8.31 -17.25
CA VAL A 18 4.85 -8.46 -17.56
C VAL A 18 5.58 -9.31 -16.52
N ALA A 19 5.32 -9.09 -15.24
CA ALA A 19 5.94 -9.88 -14.18
C ALA A 19 5.57 -11.37 -14.23
N PHE A 20 4.41 -11.71 -14.81
CA PHE A 20 3.98 -13.10 -15.05
C PHE A 20 4.48 -13.69 -16.39
N GLY A 21 5.32 -12.97 -17.13
CA GLY A 21 5.91 -13.45 -18.39
C GLY A 21 5.03 -13.27 -19.62
N ASN A 22 3.89 -12.58 -19.49
CA ASN A 22 3.12 -12.13 -20.66
C ASN A 22 3.75 -10.87 -21.25
N ASN A 23 3.67 -10.70 -22.56
CA ASN A 23 4.09 -9.47 -23.23
C ASN A 23 2.85 -8.68 -23.64
N PRO A 24 2.31 -7.81 -22.76
CA PRO A 24 1.08 -7.11 -23.07
C PRO A 24 1.33 -6.01 -24.11
N ASP A 25 0.42 -5.92 -25.08
CA ASP A 25 0.44 -4.86 -26.08
C ASP A 25 0.30 -3.48 -25.42
N GLY A 26 1.16 -2.54 -25.84
CA GLY A 26 1.19 -1.18 -25.29
C GLY A 26 2.13 -0.98 -24.10
N LEU A 27 2.96 -1.97 -23.76
CA LEU A 27 4.03 -1.79 -22.79
C LEU A 27 5.10 -0.83 -23.34
N THR A 28 5.27 0.29 -22.66
CA THR A 28 6.30 1.29 -22.92
C THR A 28 7.13 1.50 -21.65
N TRP A 29 8.35 2.03 -21.80
CA TRP A 29 9.18 2.39 -20.64
C TRP A 29 8.47 3.32 -19.65
N VAL A 30 7.59 4.20 -20.17
CA VAL A 30 6.81 5.14 -19.37
C VAL A 30 5.71 4.43 -18.57
N THR A 31 4.95 3.51 -19.19
CA THR A 31 3.92 2.73 -18.47
C THR A 31 4.53 1.83 -17.41
N GLY A 32 5.72 1.26 -17.67
CA GLY A 32 6.48 0.50 -16.67
C GLY A 32 6.89 1.36 -15.47
N LEU A 33 7.42 2.57 -15.70
CA LEU A 33 7.79 3.50 -14.63
C LEU A 33 6.57 3.91 -13.77
N ILE A 34 5.44 4.20 -14.43
CA ILE A 34 4.20 4.57 -13.74
C ILE A 34 3.63 3.39 -12.95
N GLY A 35 3.66 2.18 -13.50
CA GLY A 35 3.25 0.94 -12.83
C GLY A 35 4.11 0.60 -11.61
N PHE A 36 5.43 0.84 -11.70
CA PHE A 36 6.32 0.67 -10.55
C PHE A 36 6.07 1.75 -9.48
N GLY A 37 5.93 3.01 -9.89
CA GLY A 37 5.62 4.12 -8.98
C GLY A 37 4.31 3.93 -8.23
N THR A 38 3.28 3.41 -8.89
CA THR A 38 2.00 3.07 -8.23
C THR A 38 2.14 1.95 -7.22
N LEU A 39 2.93 0.90 -7.50
CA LEU A 39 3.21 -0.17 -6.53
C LEU A 39 3.91 0.35 -5.28
N VAL A 40 4.97 1.16 -5.45
CA VAL A 40 5.70 1.76 -4.33
C VAL A 40 4.76 2.61 -3.47
N LEU A 41 3.91 3.42 -4.10
CA LEU A 41 2.96 4.27 -3.40
C LEU A 41 1.95 3.45 -2.58
N ILE A 42 1.43 2.34 -3.14
CA ILE A 42 0.52 1.44 -2.43
C ILE A 42 1.20 0.79 -1.22
N ILE A 43 2.43 0.31 -1.37
CA ILE A 43 3.19 -0.32 -0.28
C ILE A 43 3.45 0.68 0.85
N LEU A 44 3.80 1.92 0.51
CA LEU A 44 4.05 2.98 1.48
C LEU A 44 2.77 3.33 2.25
N LEU A 45 1.63 3.42 1.57
CA LEU A 45 0.32 3.63 2.18
C LEU A 45 -0.06 2.47 3.12
N ALA A 46 0.15 1.23 2.70
CA ALA A 46 -0.11 0.05 3.51
C ALA A 46 0.79 -0.01 4.76
N ALA A 47 2.07 0.33 4.63
CA ALA A 47 3.01 0.40 5.75
C ALA A 47 2.60 1.47 6.77
N LEU A 48 2.11 2.62 6.31
CA LEU A 48 1.65 3.72 7.15
C LEU A 48 0.38 3.32 7.93
N LEU A 49 -0.59 2.67 7.26
CA LEU A 49 -1.78 2.13 7.91
C LEU A 49 -1.42 1.07 8.96
N PHE A 50 -0.50 0.17 8.62
CA PHE A 50 -0.01 -0.85 9.55
C PHE A 50 0.66 -0.23 10.78
N TYR A 51 1.49 0.80 10.59
CA TYR A 51 2.10 1.56 11.67
C TYR A 51 1.05 2.20 12.59
N CYS A 52 0.01 2.81 12.03
CA CYS A 52 -1.10 3.37 12.80
C CYS A 52 -1.81 2.31 13.66
N ILE A 53 -2.06 1.12 13.10
CA ILE A 53 -2.68 0.01 13.85
C ILE A 53 -1.79 -0.44 15.00
N LEU A 54 -0.48 -0.60 14.76
CA LEU A 54 0.47 -0.95 15.81
C LEU A 54 0.50 0.10 16.92
N LEU A 55 0.47 1.39 16.55
CA LEU A 55 0.45 2.49 17.50
C LEU A 55 -0.84 2.45 18.36
N ILE A 56 -2.00 2.27 17.74
CA ILE A 56 -3.29 2.12 18.46
C ILE A 56 -3.24 0.93 19.41
N ASN A 57 -2.75 -0.22 18.95
CA ASN A 57 -2.61 -1.42 19.79
C ASN A 57 -1.66 -1.18 20.97
N TYR A 58 -0.54 -0.48 20.74
CA TYR A 58 0.41 -0.12 21.80
C TYR A 58 -0.22 0.80 22.86
N TYR A 59 -0.93 1.86 22.43
CA TYR A 59 -1.64 2.76 23.34
C TYR A 59 -2.74 2.03 24.12
N PHE A 60 -3.55 1.21 23.45
CA PHE A 60 -4.61 0.43 24.08
C PHE A 60 -4.07 -0.55 25.13
N PHE A 61 -2.97 -1.23 24.81
CA PHE A 61 -2.34 -2.17 25.75
C PHE A 61 -1.72 -1.46 26.96
N THR A 62 -1.13 -0.29 26.75
CA THR A 62 -0.55 0.55 27.82
C THR A 62 -1.63 1.06 28.77
N ASP A 63 -2.77 1.53 28.26
CA ASP A 63 -3.91 1.96 29.09
C ASP A 63 -4.46 0.80 29.95
N ARG A 64 -4.60 -0.40 29.36
CA ARG A 64 -5.05 -1.60 30.07
C ARG A 64 -4.10 -2.05 31.17
N ARG A 65 -2.79 -1.82 31.04
CA ARG A 65 -1.83 -2.05 32.14
C ARG A 65 -1.96 -1.01 33.24
N LYS A 66 -2.08 0.28 32.87
CA LYS A 66 -2.21 1.37 33.85
C LYS A 66 -3.46 1.22 34.73
N LYS A 67 -4.58 0.78 34.15
CA LYS A 67 -5.84 0.50 34.88
C LYS A 67 -5.78 -0.69 35.83
N ARG A 68 -4.87 -1.65 35.63
CA ARG A 68 -4.70 -2.79 36.55
C ARG A 68 -3.91 -2.40 37.80
N ILE A 69 -2.86 -1.61 37.64
CA ILE A 69 -1.98 -1.18 38.75
C ILE A 69 -2.71 -0.27 39.75
N ILE A 70 -3.74 0.49 39.32
CA ILE A 70 -4.51 1.38 40.20
C ILE A 70 -5.59 0.62 41.00
N LYS A 71 -5.89 -0.63 40.64
CA LYS A 71 -6.92 -1.46 41.29
C LYS A 71 -6.38 -2.44 42.33
N GLU A 72 -5.06 -2.61 42.41
CA GLU A 72 -4.37 -3.36 43.48
C GLU A 72 -3.89 -2.40 44.57
#